data_AF-A0A3C1I563-F1
#
_entry.id   AF-A0A3C1I563-F1
#
_cell.length_a   1.000
_cell.length_b   1.000
_cell.length_c   1.000
_cell.angle_alpha   90.00
_cell.angle_beta   90.00
_cell.angle_gamma   90.00
#
_symmetry.space_group_name_H-M   'P 1'
#
loop_
_entity.id
_entity.type
_entity.pdbx_description
1 polymer ?
#
loop_
_entity_poly.entity_id
_entity_poly.type
_entity_poly.pdbx_seq_one_letter_code
_entity_poly.pdbx_strand_id
1 'polypeptide(L)'
;MAKRKFRLFLGSDVGKEEEWLTEMSRNGLHLQKYQLFSYTFEEDPEKSYVYQIDFQQNVKDDYLQLYKDAGWEYVTNAINAFHYFRTETSNKEVRKLYSDKESIRDSFNRMIRFYVTIFLCFLVSQLGIFTGLFTSWKSYPFFYTIVGVDAVVIVLYVYVLLSLRKRVQSIERK
;
A
#
# COMPACT_ATOMS: atom_id res chain seq x y z
N MET A 1 4.84 25.60 -5.27
CA MET A 1 3.45 25.55 -4.72
C MET A 1 3.06 24.10 -4.51
N ALA A 2 2.23 23.78 -3.52
CA ALA A 2 1.80 22.40 -3.29
C ALA A 2 0.60 22.03 -4.18
N LYS A 3 0.69 20.95 -4.97
CA LYS A 3 -0.40 20.41 -5.80
C LYS A 3 -0.93 19.11 -5.20
N ARG A 4 -2.26 18.97 -5.14
CA ARG A 4 -2.91 17.76 -4.61
C ARG A 4 -3.54 16.95 -5.73
N LYS A 5 -3.33 15.63 -5.73
CA LYS A 5 -4.00 14.69 -6.65
C LYS A 5 -4.63 13.54 -5.89
N PHE A 6 -5.77 13.05 -6.38
CA PHE A 6 -6.44 11.86 -5.84
C PHE A 6 -6.26 10.72 -6.82
N ARG A 7 -5.78 9.56 -6.34
CA ARG A 7 -5.63 8.35 -7.15
C ARG A 7 -5.68 7.10 -6.28
N LEU A 8 -6.52 6.15 -6.67
CA LEU A 8 -6.65 4.86 -5.98
C LEU A 8 -5.67 3.85 -6.55
N PHE A 9 -4.72 3.40 -5.72
CA PHE A 9 -3.91 2.21 -5.98
C PHE A 9 -4.20 1.19 -4.89
N LEU A 10 -4.31 -0.07 -5.29
CA LEU A 10 -4.41 -1.19 -4.36
C LEU A 10 -3.01 -1.71 -4.03
N GLY A 11 -2.86 -2.47 -2.95
CA GLY A 11 -1.58 -3.11 -2.60
C GLY A 11 -1.01 -4.01 -3.72
N SER A 12 -1.86 -4.53 -4.63
CA SER A 12 -1.40 -5.27 -5.81
C SER A 12 -0.78 -4.40 -6.91
N ASP A 13 -1.03 -3.09 -6.88
CA ASP A 13 -0.61 -2.12 -7.89
C ASP A 13 0.59 -1.28 -7.46
N VAL A 14 1.31 -1.67 -6.39
CA VAL A 14 2.48 -0.95 -5.87
C VAL A 14 3.47 -0.55 -6.97
N GLY A 15 3.79 -1.47 -7.90
CA GLY A 15 4.67 -1.14 -9.03
C GLY A 15 4.10 -0.08 -10.00
N LYS A 16 2.78 -0.05 -10.20
CA LYS A 16 2.14 1.01 -11.01
C LYS A 16 2.12 2.34 -10.27
N GLU A 17 2.02 2.31 -8.95
CA GLU A 17 2.10 3.50 -8.10
C GLU A 17 3.52 4.09 -8.14
N GLU A 18 4.56 3.27 -8.02
CA GLU A 18 5.97 3.67 -8.22
C GLU A 18 6.19 4.32 -9.58
N GLU A 19 5.73 3.68 -10.65
CA GLU A 19 5.85 4.17 -12.03
C GLU A 19 5.14 5.53 -12.19
N TRP A 20 3.92 5.64 -11.66
CA TRP A 20 3.16 6.88 -11.72
C TRP A 20 3.82 8.01 -10.91
N LEU A 21 4.31 7.74 -9.71
CA LEU A 21 5.03 8.74 -8.91
C LEU A 21 6.32 9.20 -9.59
N THR A 22 7.04 8.27 -10.21
CA THR A 22 8.23 8.57 -11.02
C THR A 22 7.86 9.43 -12.22
N GLU A 23 6.76 9.15 -12.91
CA GLU A 23 6.26 9.97 -14.02
C GLU A 23 5.84 11.38 -13.55
N MET A 24 5.14 11.49 -12.42
CA MET A 24 4.82 12.80 -11.84
C MET A 24 6.09 13.59 -11.54
N SER A 25 7.11 12.92 -11.00
CA SER A 25 8.39 13.54 -10.69
C SER A 25 9.17 14.00 -11.91
N ARG A 26 9.09 13.28 -13.03
CA ARG A 26 9.68 13.73 -14.31
C ARG A 26 9.01 14.99 -14.86
N ASN A 27 7.76 15.22 -14.49
CA ASN A 27 7.01 16.43 -14.82
C ASN A 27 7.18 17.54 -13.75
N GLY A 28 8.21 17.43 -12.89
CA GLY A 28 8.51 18.39 -11.83
C GLY A 28 7.58 18.33 -10.62
N LEU A 29 6.82 17.24 -10.41
CA LEU A 29 5.94 17.06 -9.25
C LEU A 29 6.48 15.98 -8.31
N HIS A 30 6.98 16.38 -7.15
CA HIS A 30 7.64 15.49 -6.19
C HIS A 30 6.74 15.21 -4.99
N LEU A 31 6.54 13.94 -4.68
CA LEU A 31 5.70 13.55 -3.55
C LEU A 31 6.29 14.11 -2.25
N GLN A 32 5.44 14.77 -1.47
CA GLN A 32 5.76 15.28 -0.14
C GLN A 32 4.96 14.53 0.94
N LYS A 33 3.71 14.19 0.65
CA LYS A 33 2.82 13.54 1.62
C LYS A 33 1.82 12.62 0.94
N TYR A 34 1.54 11.50 1.59
CA TYR A 34 0.43 10.62 1.26
C TYR A 34 -0.59 10.58 2.39
N GLN A 35 -1.88 10.72 2.07
CA GLN A 35 -2.98 10.52 3.01
C GLN A 35 -4.19 9.93 2.29
N LEU A 36 -4.51 8.67 2.57
CA LEU A 36 -5.76 8.00 2.14
C LEU A 36 -6.10 8.26 0.66
N PHE A 37 -5.25 7.78 -0.26
CA PHE A 37 -5.38 7.94 -1.72
C PHE A 37 -5.19 9.39 -2.23
N SER A 38 -4.82 10.31 -1.35
CA SER A 38 -4.45 11.67 -1.70
C SER A 38 -2.95 11.88 -1.62
N TYR A 39 -2.38 12.42 -2.70
CA TYR A 39 -0.96 12.71 -2.85
C TYR A 39 -0.78 14.21 -2.91
N THR A 40 0.06 14.75 -2.02
CA THR A 40 0.50 16.13 -2.05
C THR A 40 1.88 16.18 -2.65
N PHE A 41 2.02 16.98 -3.70
CA PHE A 41 3.26 17.18 -4.44
C PHE A 41 3.80 18.58 -4.23
N GLU A 42 5.11 18.69 -4.16
CA GLU A 42 5.87 19.92 -4.34
C GLU A 42 6.27 20.07 -5.81
N GLU A 43 6.32 21.30 -6.32
CA GLU A 43 6.67 21.58 -7.71
C GLU A 43 8.09 22.12 -7.80
N ASP A 44 8.95 21.40 -8.50
CA ASP A 44 10.35 21.75 -8.80
C ASP A 44 10.73 21.10 -10.15
N PRO A 45 10.87 21.90 -11.23
CA PRO A 45 11.19 21.38 -12.56
C PRO A 45 12.68 21.04 -12.75
N GLU A 46 13.55 21.44 -11.82
CA GLU A 46 15.01 21.21 -11.94
C GLU A 46 15.40 19.79 -11.51
N LYS A 47 14.54 19.13 -10.75
CA LYS A 47 14.80 17.80 -10.19
C LYS A 47 13.88 16.74 -10.80
N SER A 48 14.34 15.51 -10.72
CA SER A 48 13.57 14.34 -11.13
C SER A 48 13.99 13.14 -10.32
N TYR A 49 13.03 12.48 -9.69
CA TYR A 49 13.24 11.35 -8.79
C TYR A 49 12.61 10.07 -9.35
N VAL A 50 13.23 8.95 -9.02
CA VAL A 50 12.66 7.61 -9.14
C VAL A 50 12.11 7.20 -7.78
N TYR A 51 10.91 6.64 -7.77
CA TYR A 51 10.24 6.18 -6.55
C TYR A 51 10.33 4.67 -6.39
N GLN A 52 10.49 4.24 -5.14
CA GLN A 52 10.34 2.86 -4.73
C GLN A 52 9.46 2.81 -3.48
N ILE A 53 8.54 1.85 -3.43
CA ILE A 53 7.66 1.61 -2.31
C ILE A 53 7.98 0.22 -1.78
N ASP A 54 8.24 0.10 -0.48
CA ASP A 54 8.35 -1.22 0.15
C ASP A 54 7.29 -1.44 1.23
N PHE A 55 6.86 -2.70 1.32
CA PHE A 55 5.94 -3.18 2.35
C PHE A 55 6.73 -3.80 3.50
N GLN A 56 6.77 -3.06 4.61
CA GLN A 56 7.41 -3.51 5.85
C GLN A 56 6.65 -3.01 7.08
N GLN A 57 6.24 -3.95 7.92
CA GLN A 57 5.63 -3.65 9.22
C GLN A 57 6.71 -3.50 10.29
N ASN A 58 6.44 -2.69 11.33
CA ASN A 58 7.33 -2.49 12.46
C ASN A 58 8.74 -2.02 12.05
N VAL A 59 8.80 -1.02 11.17
CA VAL A 59 10.06 -0.41 10.73
C VAL A 59 10.83 0.13 11.93
N LYS A 60 12.12 -0.20 11.98
CA LYS A 60 13.10 0.33 12.93
C LYS A 60 14.00 1.33 12.23
N ASP A 61 14.71 2.14 13.01
CA ASP A 61 15.65 3.14 12.48
C ASP A 61 16.72 2.50 11.58
N ASP A 62 17.23 1.32 11.94
CA ASP A 62 18.20 0.56 11.13
C ASP A 62 17.70 0.25 9.71
N TYR A 63 16.39 0.04 9.55
CA TYR A 63 15.78 -0.22 8.24
C TYR A 63 15.77 1.04 7.37
N LEU A 64 15.45 2.20 7.94
CA LEU A 64 15.53 3.48 7.22
C LEU A 64 16.98 3.85 6.91
N GLN A 65 17.90 3.54 7.81
CA GLN A 65 19.33 3.76 7.62
C GLN A 65 19.87 2.92 6.45
N LEU A 66 19.46 1.65 6.32
CA LEU A 66 19.82 0.80 5.18
C LEU A 66 19.45 1.44 3.83
N TYR A 67 18.25 2.02 3.73
CA TYR A 67 17.82 2.74 2.54
C TYR A 67 18.67 3.98 2.29
N LYS A 68 18.92 4.76 3.34
CA LYS A 68 19.74 5.97 3.29
C LYS A 68 21.16 5.68 2.81
N ASP A 69 21.79 4.63 3.33
CA ASP A 69 23.14 4.20 2.97
C ASP A 69 23.21 3.73 1.51
N ALA A 70 22.11 3.19 0.99
CA ALA A 70 21.96 2.84 -0.42
C ALA A 70 21.56 4.03 -1.32
N GLY A 71 21.55 5.26 -0.82
CA GLY A 71 21.25 6.47 -1.58
C GLY A 71 19.76 6.74 -1.81
N TRP A 72 18.89 6.16 -0.99
CA TRP A 72 17.45 6.43 -0.99
C TRP A 72 17.06 7.40 0.13
N GLU A 73 16.24 8.39 -0.21
CA GLU A 73 15.62 9.31 0.73
C GLU A 73 14.21 8.83 1.10
N TYR A 74 13.92 8.77 2.41
CA TYR A 74 12.58 8.47 2.89
C TYR A 74 11.66 9.69 2.75
N VAL A 75 10.45 9.49 2.21
CA VAL A 75 9.48 10.56 1.93
C VAL A 75 8.32 10.55 2.92
N THR A 76 7.59 9.43 2.97
CA THR A 76 6.35 9.29 3.75
C THR A 76 6.02 7.80 3.93
N ASN A 77 5.02 7.49 4.74
CA ASN A 77 4.40 6.17 4.78
C ASN A 77 2.87 6.23 4.60
N ALA A 78 2.28 5.07 4.32
CA ALA A 78 0.87 4.81 4.46
C ALA A 78 0.64 3.67 5.46
N ILE A 79 -0.29 3.88 6.39
CA ILE A 79 -0.70 2.91 7.42
C ILE A 79 0.48 2.27 8.20
N ASN A 80 1.62 2.96 8.30
CA ASN A 80 2.87 2.45 8.87
C ASN A 80 3.38 1.12 8.27
N ALA A 81 2.95 0.77 7.05
CA ALA A 81 3.32 -0.48 6.40
C ALA A 81 3.87 -0.27 4.98
N PHE A 82 3.36 0.72 4.24
CA PHE A 82 3.91 1.09 2.93
C PHE A 82 4.82 2.30 3.12
N HIS A 83 6.10 2.15 2.79
CA HIS A 83 7.12 3.19 2.96
C HIS A 83 7.58 3.67 1.59
N TYR A 84 7.52 4.99 1.39
CA TYR A 84 7.82 5.65 0.13
C TYR A 84 9.23 6.20 0.19
N PHE A 85 10.06 5.76 -0.74
CA PHE A 85 11.43 6.19 -0.91
C PHE A 85 11.62 6.82 -2.28
N ARG A 86 12.56 7.77 -2.37
CA ARG A 86 12.95 8.39 -3.64
C ARG A 86 14.46 8.50 -3.77
N THR A 87 14.96 8.53 -5.00
CA THR A 87 16.36 8.83 -5.30
C THR A 87 16.42 9.65 -6.59
N GLU A 88 17.42 10.51 -6.75
CA GLU A 88 17.54 11.34 -7.95
C GLU A 88 17.83 10.48 -9.19
N THR A 89 17.19 10.80 -10.32
CA THR A 89 17.37 10.08 -11.59
C THR A 89 18.81 10.19 -12.11
N SER A 90 19.53 11.25 -11.73
CA SER A 90 20.95 11.46 -12.02
C SER A 90 21.85 10.40 -11.37
N ASN A 91 21.40 9.80 -10.26
CA ASN A 91 22.19 8.86 -9.47
C ASN A 91 22.12 7.45 -10.07
N LYS A 92 22.95 7.21 -11.10
CA LYS A 92 23.01 5.92 -11.82
C LYS A 92 23.54 4.76 -10.99
N GLU A 93 24.17 5.04 -9.84
CA GLU A 93 24.72 4.01 -8.95
C GLU A 93 23.66 3.44 -8.01
N VAL A 94 22.57 4.18 -7.75
CA VAL A 94 21.48 3.71 -6.89
C VAL A 94 20.63 2.71 -7.64
N ARG A 95 20.75 1.45 -7.24
CA ARG A 95 19.90 0.35 -7.72
C ARG A 95 18.66 0.23 -6.83
N LYS A 96 17.60 -0.37 -7.37
CA LYS A 96 16.47 -0.83 -6.54
C LYS A 96 17.04 -1.73 -5.44
N LEU A 97 16.69 -1.43 -4.18
CA LEU A 97 17.20 -2.16 -3.02
C LEU A 97 16.83 -3.65 -3.08
N TYR A 98 15.69 -3.95 -3.70
CA TYR A 98 15.23 -5.29 -4.01
C TYR A 98 15.10 -5.43 -5.53
N SER A 99 16.04 -6.13 -6.16
CA SER A 99 15.98 -6.46 -7.59
C SER A 99 15.77 -7.96 -7.84
N ASP A 100 15.97 -8.77 -6.82
CA ASP A 100 15.77 -10.22 -6.87
C ASP A 100 14.30 -10.57 -6.69
N LYS A 101 13.85 -11.55 -7.48
CA LYS A 101 12.44 -11.99 -7.50
C LYS A 101 12.00 -12.53 -6.14
N GLU A 102 12.92 -13.10 -5.37
CA GLU A 102 12.65 -13.67 -4.04
C GLU A 102 12.29 -12.58 -3.03
N SER A 103 13.08 -11.51 -2.91
CA SER A 103 12.77 -10.41 -2.00
C SER A 103 11.45 -9.71 -2.34
N ILE A 104 11.16 -9.49 -3.64
CA ILE A 104 9.88 -8.93 -4.08
C ILE A 104 8.75 -9.87 -3.66
N ARG A 105 8.87 -11.18 -3.95
CA ARG A 105 7.88 -12.19 -3.56
C ARG A 105 7.64 -12.20 -2.05
N ASP A 106 8.70 -12.12 -1.25
CA ASP A 106 8.59 -12.10 0.19
C ASP A 106 7.89 -10.85 0.71
N SER A 107 8.12 -9.68 0.11
CA SER A 107 7.38 -8.46 0.41
C SER A 107 5.88 -8.62 0.14
N PHE A 108 5.51 -9.17 -1.02
CA PHE A 108 4.10 -9.47 -1.33
C PHE A 108 3.50 -10.55 -0.40
N ASN A 109 4.27 -11.56 0.00
CA ASN A 109 3.82 -12.57 0.96
C ASN A 109 3.60 -11.99 2.37
N ARG A 110 4.46 -11.06 2.82
CA ARG A 110 4.23 -10.28 4.05
C ARG A 110 2.93 -9.49 3.95
N MET A 111 2.70 -8.82 2.82
CA MET A 111 1.47 -8.08 2.56
C MET A 111 0.22 -8.98 2.55
N ILE A 112 0.28 -10.17 1.93
CA ILE A 112 -0.82 -11.14 1.97
C ILE A 112 -1.12 -11.55 3.42
N ARG A 113 -0.09 -11.90 4.21
CA ARG A 113 -0.27 -12.24 5.64
C ARG A 113 -0.94 -11.11 6.39
N PHE A 114 -0.51 -9.87 6.18
CA PHE A 114 -1.11 -8.69 6.79
C PHE A 114 -2.60 -8.55 6.46
N TYR A 115 -2.98 -8.62 5.18
CA TYR A 115 -4.38 -8.53 4.78
C TYR A 115 -5.22 -9.70 5.30
N VAL A 116 -4.66 -10.91 5.35
CA VAL A 116 -5.33 -12.08 5.94
C VAL A 116 -5.56 -11.89 7.44
N THR A 117 -4.56 -11.40 8.19
CA THR A 117 -4.71 -11.13 9.62
C THR A 117 -5.80 -10.10 9.87
N ILE A 118 -5.83 -8.99 9.13
CA ILE A 118 -6.89 -7.98 9.26
C ILE A 118 -8.26 -8.58 8.91
N PHE A 119 -8.33 -9.38 7.84
CA PHE A 119 -9.57 -10.03 7.44
C PHE A 119 -10.10 -10.99 8.52
N LEU A 120 -9.22 -11.77 9.15
CA LEU A 120 -9.59 -12.65 10.27
C LEU A 120 -10.06 -11.85 11.49
N CYS A 121 -9.38 -10.77 11.86
CA CYS A 121 -9.83 -9.89 12.94
C CYS A 121 -11.21 -9.29 12.65
N PHE A 122 -11.46 -8.88 11.40
CA PHE A 122 -12.77 -8.42 10.96
C PHE A 122 -13.85 -9.51 11.10
N LEU A 123 -13.58 -10.74 10.67
CA LEU A 123 -14.55 -11.85 10.82
C LEU A 123 -14.86 -12.15 12.30
N VAL A 124 -13.85 -12.13 13.18
CA VAL A 124 -14.04 -12.33 14.62
C VAL A 124 -14.88 -11.19 15.23
N SER A 125 -14.67 -9.94 14.81
CA SER A 125 -15.47 -8.82 15.31
C SER A 125 -16.95 -8.95 14.93
N GLN A 126 -17.26 -9.57 13.78
CA GLN A 126 -18.64 -9.79 13.37
C GLN A 126 -19.38 -10.76 14.29
N LEU A 127 -18.72 -11.78 14.84
CA LEU A 127 -19.37 -12.74 15.76
C LEU A 127 -20.02 -12.03 16.96
N GLY A 128 -19.35 -11.02 17.52
CA GLY A 128 -19.92 -10.22 18.62
C GLY A 128 -21.16 -9.43 18.20
N ILE A 129 -21.13 -8.82 17.00
CA ILE A 129 -22.24 -8.03 16.46
C ILE A 129 -23.47 -8.91 16.18
N PHE A 130 -23.26 -10.09 15.59
CA PHE A 130 -24.35 -11.03 15.29
C PHE A 130 -25.04 -11.54 16.57
N THR A 131 -24.29 -11.85 17.63
CA THR A 131 -24.88 -12.30 18.91
C THR A 131 -25.73 -11.22 19.59
N GLY A 132 -25.27 -9.96 19.63
CA GLY A 132 -26.01 -8.86 20.29
C GLY A 132 -27.24 -8.36 19.51
N LEU A 133 -27.20 -8.40 18.18
CA LEU A 133 -28.33 -7.98 17.34
C LEU A 133 -29.44 -9.03 17.29
N PHE A 134 -29.10 -10.33 17.32
CA PHE A 134 -30.09 -11.41 17.28
C PHE A 134 -31.03 -11.43 18.50
N THR A 135 -30.55 -10.98 19.67
CA THR A 135 -31.37 -10.86 20.88
C THR A 135 -32.43 -9.75 20.83
N SER A 136 -32.37 -8.84 19.85
CA SER A 136 -33.25 -7.65 19.79
C SER A 136 -34.18 -7.68 18.56
N TRP A 137 -35.41 -8.18 18.73
CA TRP A 137 -36.42 -8.34 17.66
C TRP A 137 -36.86 -7.06 16.94
N LYS A 138 -36.47 -5.86 17.41
CA LYS A 138 -36.82 -4.58 16.76
C LYS A 138 -35.79 -4.09 15.73
N SER A 139 -34.70 -4.83 15.51
CA SER A 139 -33.53 -4.35 14.76
C SER A 139 -33.41 -4.90 13.33
N TYR A 140 -34.42 -5.59 12.80
CA TYR A 140 -34.35 -6.29 11.50
C TYR A 140 -33.88 -5.45 10.30
N PRO A 141 -34.36 -4.21 10.03
CA PRO A 141 -33.85 -3.44 8.90
C PRO A 141 -32.38 -3.05 9.06
N PHE A 142 -31.95 -2.71 10.28
CA PHE A 142 -30.55 -2.40 10.59
C PHE A 142 -29.64 -3.62 10.40
N PHE A 143 -30.12 -4.80 10.80
CA PHE A 143 -29.44 -6.07 10.59
C PHE A 143 -29.16 -6.33 9.11
N TYR A 144 -30.17 -6.22 8.24
CA TYR A 144 -29.97 -6.43 6.80
C TYR A 144 -29.01 -5.41 6.17
N THR A 145 -29.01 -4.15 6.64
CA THR A 145 -28.03 -3.17 6.16
C THR A 145 -26.59 -3.52 6.55
N ILE A 146 -26.37 -3.98 7.78
CA ILE A 146 -25.04 -4.41 8.24
C ILE A 146 -24.57 -5.62 7.43
N VAL A 147 -25.41 -6.64 7.29
CA VAL A 147 -25.09 -7.84 6.49
C VAL A 147 -24.74 -7.48 5.04
N GLY A 148 -25.47 -6.54 4.44
CA GLY A 148 -25.17 -6.04 3.09
C GLY A 148 -23.81 -5.36 3.01
N VAL A 149 -23.49 -4.48 3.97
CA VAL A 149 -22.17 -3.81 4.04
C VAL A 149 -21.04 -4.82 4.25
N ASP A 150 -21.22 -5.77 5.17
CA ASP A 150 -20.22 -6.81 5.45
C ASP A 150 -19.97 -7.69 4.22
N ALA A 151 -21.02 -8.07 3.48
CA ALA A 151 -20.89 -8.82 2.24
C ALA A 151 -20.05 -8.07 1.20
N VAL A 152 -20.27 -6.76 1.04
CA VAL A 152 -19.47 -5.92 0.15
C VAL A 152 -18.00 -5.87 0.61
N VAL A 153 -17.76 -5.67 1.91
CA VAL A 153 -16.41 -5.65 2.48
C VAL A 153 -15.69 -6.99 2.26
N ILE A 154 -16.38 -8.13 2.47
CA ILE A 154 -15.83 -9.47 2.23
C ILE A 154 -15.46 -9.65 0.76
N VAL A 155 -16.33 -9.25 -0.17
CA VAL A 155 -16.04 -9.33 -1.62
C VAL A 155 -14.80 -8.49 -1.97
N LEU A 156 -14.66 -7.29 -1.42
CA LEU A 156 -13.49 -6.44 -1.62
C LEU A 156 -12.20 -7.09 -1.08
N TYR A 157 -12.24 -7.68 0.13
CA TYR A 157 -11.09 -8.40 0.70
C TYR A 157 -10.68 -9.59 -0.16
N VAL A 158 -11.66 -10.40 -0.59
CA VAL A 158 -11.40 -11.56 -1.47
C VAL A 158 -10.78 -11.10 -2.78
N TYR A 159 -11.30 -10.03 -3.39
CA TYR A 159 -10.74 -9.46 -4.61
C TYR A 159 -9.28 -9.03 -4.44
N VAL A 160 -8.95 -8.29 -3.37
CA VAL A 160 -7.58 -7.84 -3.07
C VAL A 160 -6.65 -9.03 -2.83
N LEU A 161 -7.08 -10.04 -2.07
CA LEU A 161 -6.27 -11.23 -1.83
C LEU A 161 -6.00 -12.01 -3.12
N LEU A 162 -7.00 -12.12 -4.00
CA LEU A 162 -6.83 -12.76 -5.30
C LEU A 162 -5.91 -11.96 -6.22
N SER A 163 -6.02 -10.63 -6.25
CA SER A 163 -5.14 -9.76 -7.06
C SER A 163 -3.68 -9.85 -6.60
N LEU A 164 -3.45 -9.87 -5.28
CA LEU A 164 -2.13 -10.05 -4.68
C LEU A 164 -1.54 -11.43 -5.01
N ARG A 165 -2.32 -12.50 -4.87
CA ARG A 165 -1.86 -13.86 -5.23
C ARG A 165 -1.53 -13.99 -6.71
N LYS A 166 -2.36 -13.42 -7.60
CA LYS A 166 -2.06 -13.36 -9.04
C LYS A 166 -0.77 -12.61 -9.31
N ARG A 167 -0.50 -11.52 -8.58
CA ARG A 167 0.73 -10.74 -8.72
C ARG A 167 1.95 -11.56 -8.33
N VAL A 168 1.91 -12.27 -7.20
CA VAL A 168 2.99 -13.19 -6.78
C VAL A 168 3.27 -14.24 -7.84
N GLN A 169 2.24 -14.93 -8.34
CA GLN A 169 2.40 -15.94 -9.39
C GLN A 169 2.97 -15.36 -10.69
N SER A 170 2.64 -14.12 -11.05
CA SER A 170 3.19 -13.47 -12.25
C SER A 170 4.68 -13.15 -12.12
N ILE A 171 5.17 -12.95 -10.90
CA ILE A 171 6.60 -12.71 -10.62
C ILE A 171 7.37 -14.03 -10.70
N GLU A 172 6.78 -15.15 -10.26
CA GLU A 172 7.38 -16.49 -10.34
C GLU A 172 7.52 -17.03 -11.78
N ARG A 173 6.65 -16.61 -12.70
CA ARG A 173 6.66 -17.07 -14.10
C ARG A 173 7.64 -16.31 -15.00
N LYS A 174 8.11 -15.13 -14.57
CA LYS A 174 9.14 -14.35 -15.28
C LYS A 174 10.51 -14.80 -14.84
#